data_AF-A0A9P4GYW8-F1
#
_entry.id   AF-A0A9P4GYW8-F1
#
_cell.length_a   1.000
_cell.length_b   1.000
_cell.length_c   1.000
_cell.angle_alpha   90.00
_cell.angle_beta   90.00
_cell.angle_gamma   90.00
#
_symmetry.space_group_name_H-M   'P 1'
#
loop_
_entity.id
_entity.type
_entity.pdbx_description
1 polymer ?
#
loop_
_entity_poly.entity_id
_entity_poly.type
_entity_poly.pdbx_seq_one_letter_code
_entity_poly.pdbx_strand_id
1 'polypeptide(L)' 'VQRNIPANGQRISIRANFAGLGNPIIANRALVVGSGSGTCNIFRDANAQQRVATITAGADDARFGATSLQNGVIVCQ' A
#
# COMPACT_ATOMS: atom_id res chain seq x y z
N VAL A 1 0.09 3.20 -11.28
CA VAL A 1 1.56 3.04 -11.12
C VAL A 1 1.84 1.73 -10.41
N GLN A 2 2.99 1.10 -10.66
CA GLN A 2 3.36 -0.19 -10.05
C GLN A 2 4.77 -0.11 -9.47
N ARG A 3 5.00 -0.83 -8.37
CA ARG A 3 6.30 -0.99 -7.71
C ARG A 3 6.45 -2.41 -7.18
N ASN A 4 7.69 -2.89 -7.16
CA ASN A 4 8.01 -4.15 -6.52
C ASN A 4 8.19 -3.90 -5.02
N ILE A 5 7.32 -4.51 -4.21
CA ILE A 5 7.33 -4.38 -2.75
C ILE A 5 7.72 -5.75 -2.18
N PRO A 6 8.80 -5.86 -1.38
CA PRO A 6 9.21 -7.14 -0.81
C PRO A 6 8.21 -7.61 0.25
N ALA A 7 7.90 -8.91 0.24
CA ALA A 7 7.05 -9.58 1.23
C ALA A 7 7.88 -10.14 2.40
N ASN A 8 8.57 -9.25 3.12
CA ASN A 8 9.46 -9.60 4.24
C ASN A 8 9.08 -8.91 5.56
N GLY A 9 7.87 -8.32 5.64
CA GLY A 9 7.38 -7.59 6.80
C GLY A 9 7.99 -6.19 7.00
N GLN A 10 8.85 -5.72 6.08
CA GLN A 10 9.40 -4.37 6.17
C GLN A 10 8.34 -3.31 5.89
N ARG A 11 8.50 -2.15 6.54
CA ARG A 11 7.68 -0.96 6.28
C ARG A 11 8.26 -0.22 5.09
N ILE A 12 7.50 -0.16 4.00
CA ILE A 12 7.91 0.48 2.76
C ILE A 12 7.18 1.82 2.62
N SER A 13 7.93 2.92 2.57
CA SER A 13 7.36 4.27 2.43
C SER A 13 6.61 4.44 1.11
N ILE A 14 5.36 4.86 1.18
CA ILE A 14 4.54 5.13 0.00
C ILE A 14 5.08 6.36 -0.73
N ARG A 15 5.45 7.43 -0.02
CA ARG A 15 6.04 8.61 -0.63
C ARG A 15 7.32 8.31 -1.39
N ALA A 16 8.24 7.55 -0.81
CA ALA A 16 9.50 7.24 -1.46
C ALA A 16 9.30 6.40 -2.74
N ASN A 17 8.33 5.49 -2.72
CA ASN A 17 8.10 4.56 -3.82
C ASN A 17 7.14 5.11 -4.88
N PHE A 18 6.24 6.01 -4.52
CA PHE A 18 5.15 6.48 -5.36
C PHE A 18 5.09 8.01 -5.51
N ALA A 19 6.21 8.72 -5.29
CA ALA A 19 6.30 10.19 -5.38
C ALA A 19 5.73 10.81 -6.67
N GLY A 20 5.73 10.06 -7.78
CA GLY A 20 5.17 10.51 -9.06
C GLY A 20 3.64 10.57 -9.13
N LEU A 21 2.92 10.16 -8.07
CA LEU A 21 1.45 10.22 -8.01
C LEU A 21 0.89 11.59 -7.59
N GLY A 22 1.76 12.54 -7.23
CA GLY A 22 1.37 13.87 -6.78
C GLY A 22 1.69 14.13 -5.31
N ASN A 23 1.43 15.35 -4.87
CA ASN A 23 1.63 15.80 -3.49
C ASN A 23 0.41 16.63 -3.05
N PRO A 24 -0.51 16.09 -2.24
CA PRO A 24 -0.42 14.81 -1.54
C PRO A 24 -0.72 13.59 -2.43
N ILE A 25 -0.17 12.42 -2.07
CA ILE A 25 -0.57 11.14 -2.67
C ILE A 25 -1.95 10.74 -2.13
N ILE A 26 -3.00 10.96 -2.92
CA ILE A 26 -4.37 10.52 -2.60
C ILE A 26 -4.68 9.24 -3.37
N ALA A 27 -5.19 8.22 -2.66
CA ALA A 27 -5.65 6.98 -3.28
C ALA A 27 -6.95 6.49 -2.63
N ASN A 28 -7.70 5.68 -3.38
CA ASN A 28 -8.95 5.03 -2.96
C ASN A 28 -9.02 3.55 -3.37
N ARG A 29 -7.96 3.04 -4.01
CA ARG A 29 -7.88 1.69 -4.56
C ARG A 29 -6.44 1.22 -4.59
N ALA A 30 -6.20 -0.06 -4.30
CA ALA A 30 -4.89 -0.69 -4.43
C ALA A 30 -5.03 -2.18 -4.77
N LEU A 31 -4.03 -2.72 -5.48
CA LEU A 31 -3.99 -4.10 -5.94
C LEU A 31 -2.56 -4.65 -5.78
N VAL A 32 -2.43 -5.91 -5.39
CA VAL A 32 -1.18 -6.67 -5.44
C VAL A 32 -1.20 -7.52 -6.70
N VAL A 33 -0.31 -7.19 -7.64
CA VAL A 33 -0.15 -7.95 -8.89
C VAL A 33 0.87 -9.05 -8.65
N GLY A 34 0.42 -10.30 -8.53
CA GLY A 34 1.28 -11.46 -8.36
C GLY A 34 0.47 -12.74 -8.11
N SER A 35 1.06 -13.89 -8.47
CA SER A 35 0.53 -15.21 -8.15
C SER A 35 1.05 -15.65 -6.77
N GLY A 36 0.17 -15.80 -5.78
CA GLY A 36 0.55 -16.27 -4.44
C GLY A 36 -0.50 -15.96 -3.39
N SER A 37 -0.19 -16.27 -2.12
CA SER A 37 -1.06 -16.06 -0.96
C SER A 37 -0.61 -14.92 -0.03
N GLY A 38 0.32 -14.08 -0.48
CA GLY A 38 0.87 -12.99 0.33
C GLY A 38 -0.19 -11.91 0.64
N THR A 39 -0.01 -11.21 1.75
CA THR A 39 -0.91 -10.12 2.16
C THR A 39 -0.13 -8.84 2.40
N CYS A 40 -0.63 -7.73 1.84
CA CYS A 40 -0.11 -6.40 2.02
C CYS A 40 -1.11 -5.53 2.78
N ASN A 41 -0.65 -4.88 3.84
CA ASN A 41 -1.42 -3.89 4.57
C ASN A 41 -0.95 -2.49 4.19
N ILE A 42 -1.90 -1.61 3.88
CA ILE A 42 -1.66 -0.18 3.67
C ILE A 42 -1.99 0.57 4.96
N PHE A 43 -1.07 1.42 5.39
CA PHE A 43 -1.25 2.32 6.52
C PHE A 43 -1.08 3.77 6.04
N ARG A 44 -1.85 4.70 6.61
CA ARG A 44 -1.74 6.13 6.27
C ARG A 44 -0.68 6.87 7.09
N ASP A 45 -0.11 6.21 8.10
CA ASP A 45 0.97 6.71 8.96
C ASP A 45 2.25 5.87 8.82
N ALA A 46 3.37 6.46 9.21
CA ALA A 46 4.69 5.84 9.07
C ALA A 46 4.96 4.71 10.09
N ASN A 47 4.21 4.70 11.20
CA ASN A 47 4.38 3.74 12.29
C ASN A 47 3.55 2.45 12.09
N ALA A 48 2.78 2.38 11.00
CA ALA A 48 1.87 1.27 10.70
C ALA A 48 0.79 1.04 11.78
N GLN A 49 0.19 2.12 12.29
CA GLN A 49 -0.84 2.06 13.32
C GLN A 49 -2.26 2.26 12.78
N GLN A 50 -2.41 3.04 11.71
CA GLN A 50 -3.69 3.44 11.13
C GLN A 50 -3.88 2.74 9.78
N ARG A 51 -4.33 1.48 9.85
CA ARG A 51 -4.58 0.65 8.67
C ARG A 51 -5.72 1.22 7.84
N VAL A 52 -5.49 1.33 6.54
CA VAL A 52 -6.45 1.80 5.53
C VAL A 52 -7.09 0.62 4.80
N ALA A 53 -6.26 -0.36 4.43
CA ALA A 53 -6.71 -1.53 3.69
C ALA A 53 -5.78 -2.74 3.89
N THR A 54 -6.31 -3.92 3.66
CA THR A 54 -5.57 -5.18 3.50
C THR A 54 -5.82 -5.68 2.08
N ILE A 55 -4.76 -6.12 1.41
CA ILE A 55 -4.78 -6.57 0.03
C ILE A 55 -4.18 -7.97 -0.01
N THR A 56 -4.90 -8.92 -0.58
CA THR A 56 -4.42 -10.29 -0.76
C THR A 56 -3.91 -10.45 -2.18
N ALA A 57 -2.77 -11.11 -2.35
CA ALA A 57 -2.23 -11.44 -3.67
C ALA A 57 -3.23 -12.30 -4.46
N GLY A 58 -3.38 -12.00 -5.75
CA GLY A 58 -4.31 -12.71 -6.64
C GLY A 58 -5.80 -12.43 -6.42
N ALA A 59 -6.17 -11.59 -5.44
CA ALA A 59 -7.55 -11.15 -5.23
C ALA A 59 -7.87 -9.89 -6.07
N ASP A 60 -9.15 -9.48 -6.03
CA ASP A 60 -9.58 -8.19 -6.54
C ASP A 60 -8.90 -7.02 -5.82
N ASP A 61 -9.03 -5.83 -6.39
CA ASP A 61 -8.56 -4.61 -5.75
C ASP A 61 -9.22 -4.34 -4.39
N ALA A 62 -8.42 -3.92 -3.41
CA ALA A 62 -8.95 -3.35 -2.19
C ALA A 62 -9.41 -1.91 -2.45
N ARG A 63 -10.68 -1.65 -2.16
CA ARG A 63 -11.30 -0.32 -2.23
C ARG A 63 -11.40 0.29 -0.85
N PHE A 64 -11.11 1.58 -0.75
CA PHE A 64 -11.17 2.35 0.49
C PHE A 64 -11.54 3.81 0.19
N GLY A 65 -11.94 4.56 1.23
CA GLY A 65 -12.23 5.99 1.08
C GLY A 65 -10.98 6.76 0.61
N ALA A 66 -11.18 7.85 -0.15
CA ALA A 66 -10.09 8.70 -0.61
C ALA A 66 -9.23 9.14 0.58
N THR A 67 -8.00 8.64 0.66
CA THR A 67 -7.12 8.79 1.81
C THR A 67 -5.77 9.33 1.36
N SER A 68 -5.25 10.31 2.10
CA SER A 68 -3.87 10.74 1.92
C SER A 68 -2.92 9.67 2.47
N LEU A 69 -2.07 9.16 1.58
CA LEU A 69 -1.03 8.18 1.89
C LEU A 69 0.37 8.83 1.88
N GLN A 70 0.44 10.15 1.91
CA GLN A 70 1.68 10.93 1.83
C GLN A 70 2.72 10.52 2.90
N ASN A 71 2.26 10.12 4.09
CA ASN A 71 3.12 9.66 5.18
C ASN A 71 2.94 8.17 5.48
N GLY A 72 2.25 7.45 4.58
CA GLY A 72 1.87 6.07 4.77
C GLY A 72 2.97 5.06 4.43
N VAL A 73 2.78 3.84 4.90
CA VAL A 73 3.64 2.69 4.59
C VAL A 73 2.82 1.50 4.10
N ILE A 74 3.47 0.66 3.29
CA ILE A 74 2.97 -0.66 2.90
C ILE A 74 3.81 -1.69 3.62
N VAL A 75 3.15 -2.70 4.20
CA VAL A 75 3.81 -3.85 4.84
C VAL A 75 3.26 -5.12 4.21
N CYS A 76 4.11 -5.90 3.55
CA CYS A 76 3.74 -7.14 2.90
C CYS A 76 4.36 -8.36 3.59
N GLN A 77 3.59 -9.44 3.71
CA GLN A 77 3.96 -10.74 4.26
C GLN A 77 3.64 -11.86 3.27
#